data_AF-A0A7J9NB08-F1
#
_entry.id   AF-A0A7J9NB08-F1
#
_cell.length_a   1.000
_cell.length_b   1.000
_cell.length_c   1.000
_cell.angle_alpha   90.00
_cell.angle_beta   90.00
_cell.angle_gamma   90.00
#
_symmetry.space_group_name_H-M   'P 1'
#
loop_
_entity.id
_entity.type
_entity.pdbx_description
1 polymer ?
#
loop_
_entity_poly.entity_id
_entity_poly.type
_entity_poly.pdbx_seq_one_letter_code
_entity_poly.pdbx_strand_id
1 'polypeptide(L)'
;MVNAWSHTHRMKRLAVGQMTTLEYSEWWVKRINDNVPRPSQENSQSIEEYLRVVPSELEIIKQDFEIRNAELEKKIEQMDEENVNLRLDVDVQKLEADKLRKGKNRAEEKLDSLKTDYKKLRISMITIRLGKTSEQWQVQARNEVLEKSLSESQKKKGELKD
;
A
#
# COMPACT_ATOMS: atom_id res chain seq x y z
N MET A 1 -47.80 25.43 51.43
CA MET A 1 -46.60 25.10 50.61
C MET A 1 -45.58 24.48 51.53
N VAL A 2 -45.47 23.15 51.49
CA VAL A 2 -44.80 22.34 52.53
C VAL A 2 -43.76 21.44 51.85
N ASN A 3 -42.49 21.74 52.13
CA ASN A 3 -41.36 20.80 52.26
C ASN A 3 -40.84 20.10 50.99
N ALA A 4 -40.12 20.82 50.13
CA ALA A 4 -39.25 20.22 49.11
C ALA A 4 -37.84 19.86 49.62
N TRP A 5 -37.44 20.35 50.80
CA TRP A 5 -36.05 20.24 51.30
C TRP A 5 -35.73 18.93 52.05
N SER A 6 -36.73 18.09 52.34
CA SER A 6 -36.57 16.85 53.10
C SER A 6 -36.16 15.63 52.26
N HIS A 7 -35.99 15.79 50.94
CA HIS A 7 -35.59 14.70 50.06
C HIS A 7 -34.06 14.61 49.96
N THR A 8 -33.45 13.86 50.87
CA THR A 8 -32.07 13.40 50.71
C THR A 8 -32.03 12.35 49.60
N HIS A 9 -31.68 12.77 48.37
CA HIS A 9 -31.36 11.83 47.31
C HIS A 9 -30.00 11.20 47.57
N ARG A 10 -29.99 10.01 48.20
CA ARG A 10 -28.82 9.15 48.22
C ARG A 10 -28.55 8.69 46.79
N MET A 11 -27.52 9.24 46.15
CA MET A 11 -26.95 8.63 44.95
C MET A 11 -26.50 7.21 45.34
N LYS A 12 -27.06 6.21 44.64
CA LYS A 12 -26.55 4.83 44.76
C LYS A 12 -25.08 4.87 44.33
N ARG A 13 -24.18 4.27 45.12
CA ARG A 13 -22.81 4.02 44.67
C ARG A 13 -22.91 3.21 43.38
N LEU A 14 -22.69 3.87 42.24
CA LEU A 14 -22.29 3.19 41.03
C LEU A 14 -20.99 2.48 41.39
N ALA A 15 -20.93 1.17 41.17
CA ALA A 15 -19.67 0.45 41.26
C ALA A 15 -18.74 1.08 40.23
N VAL A 16 -17.85 1.97 40.71
CA VAL A 16 -16.74 2.55 39.97
C VAL A 16 -15.77 1.41 39.70
N GLY A 17 -16.13 0.55 38.77
CA GLY A 17 -15.27 -0.52 38.29
C GLY A 17 -14.13 0.11 37.49
N GLN A 18 -12.90 -0.27 37.82
CA GLN A 18 -11.67 -0.11 37.03
C GLN A 18 -11.25 1.32 36.62
N MET A 19 -11.92 2.38 37.09
CA MET A 19 -11.50 3.76 36.79
C MET A 19 -10.39 4.28 37.71
N THR A 20 -10.06 3.55 38.78
CA THR A 20 -9.09 3.95 39.78
C THR A 20 -7.80 3.19 39.55
N THR A 21 -6.84 3.87 38.94
CA THR A 21 -5.44 3.46 38.76
C THR A 21 -4.83 3.09 40.12
N LEU A 22 -3.75 2.29 40.14
CA LEU A 22 -3.02 1.87 41.36
C LEU A 22 -2.70 3.05 42.30
N GLU A 23 -2.47 4.25 41.75
CA GLU A 23 -2.26 5.48 42.52
C GLU A 23 -3.47 5.89 43.38
N TYR A 24 -4.71 5.69 42.93
CA TYR A 24 -5.89 5.99 43.73
C TYR A 24 -5.99 5.07 44.94
N SER A 25 -5.65 3.77 44.79
CA SER A 25 -5.61 2.85 45.93
C SER A 25 -4.50 3.21 46.92
N GLU A 26 -3.32 3.61 46.46
CA GLU A 26 -2.22 4.07 47.32
C GLU A 26 -2.54 5.38 48.04
N TRP A 27 -3.20 6.30 47.34
CA TRP A 27 -3.68 7.56 47.89
C TRP A 27 -4.80 7.31 48.94
N TRP A 28 -5.69 6.35 48.72
CA TRP A 28 -6.75 6.00 49.67
C TRP A 28 -6.19 5.40 50.96
N VAL A 29 -5.13 4.59 50.86
CA VAL A 29 -4.41 4.05 52.04
C VAL A 29 -3.70 5.14 52.84
N LYS A 30 -3.24 6.23 52.20
CA LYS A 30 -2.60 7.36 52.87
C LYS A 30 -3.57 8.33 53.55
N ARG A 31 -4.84 8.41 53.13
CA ARG A 31 -5.82 9.31 53.76
C ARG A 31 -6.48 8.68 54.98
N ILE A 32 -5.96 9.00 56.15
CA ILE A 32 -6.65 8.79 57.44
C ILE A 32 -7.83 9.78 57.50
N ASN A 33 -9.01 9.30 57.09
CA ASN A 33 -10.39 9.75 57.36
C ASN A 33 -10.61 11.15 58.01
N ASP A 34 -11.45 11.98 57.37
CA ASP A 34 -11.79 13.40 57.64
C ASP A 34 -12.34 13.78 59.04
N ASN A 35 -11.75 13.35 60.15
CA ASN A 35 -12.15 13.84 61.47
C ASN A 35 -10.93 14.21 62.31
N VAL A 36 -10.47 15.45 62.14
CA VAL A 36 -9.57 16.21 63.03
C VAL A 36 -8.28 15.46 63.43
N PRO A 37 -7.08 15.93 63.02
CA PRO A 37 -5.85 15.37 63.55
C PRO A 37 -5.81 15.64 65.06
N ARG A 38 -6.07 14.61 65.87
CA ARG A 38 -5.69 14.67 67.28
C ARG A 38 -4.16 14.61 67.28
N PRO A 39 -3.45 15.63 67.79
CA PRO A 39 -1.99 15.59 67.79
C PRO A 39 -1.57 14.52 68.81
N SER A 40 -1.27 13.31 68.33
CA SER A 40 -0.56 12.31 69.14
C SER A 40 0.88 12.77 69.26
N GLN A 41 1.27 13.05 70.49
CA GLN A 41 2.52 13.65 70.93
C GLN A 41 3.73 12.72 70.79
N GLU A 42 3.91 12.04 69.64
CA GLU A 42 4.95 11.01 69.52
C GLU A 42 5.41 10.67 68.09
N ASN A 43 5.23 11.56 67.11
CA ASN A 43 5.63 11.27 65.73
C ASN A 43 6.74 12.21 65.28
N SER A 44 7.95 11.66 65.12
CA SER A 44 9.14 12.26 64.53
C SER A 44 9.01 12.54 63.02
N GLN A 45 7.80 12.83 62.53
CA GLN A 45 7.54 13.24 61.15
C GLN A 45 7.76 14.76 61.05
N SER A 46 8.60 15.17 60.11
CA SER A 46 8.92 16.59 59.92
C SER A 46 7.65 17.38 59.56
N ILE A 47 7.58 18.64 59.99
CA ILE A 47 6.47 19.57 59.64
C ILE A 47 6.23 19.62 58.12
N GLU A 48 7.28 19.41 57.32
CA GLU A 48 7.23 19.32 55.87
C GLU A 48 6.38 18.14 55.36
N GLU A 49 6.38 17.01 56.08
CA GLU A 49 5.55 15.84 55.78
C GLU A 49 4.06 16.09 56.08
N TYR A 50 3.75 16.87 57.13
CA TYR A 50 2.40 17.34 57.45
C TYR A 50 1.89 18.42 56.47
N LEU A 51 2.79 19.22 55.91
CA LEU A 51 2.48 20.25 54.91
C LEU A 51 2.52 19.73 53.47
N ARG A 52 2.85 18.45 53.27
CA ARG A 52 2.83 17.82 51.95
C ARG A 52 1.40 17.81 51.44
N VAL A 53 1.10 18.74 50.53
CA VAL A 53 -0.21 18.90 49.90
C VAL A 53 -0.55 17.58 49.20
N VAL A 54 -1.48 16.83 49.77
CA VAL A 54 -2.02 15.62 49.15
C VAL A 54 -2.91 16.08 48.00
N PRO A 55 -2.63 15.68 46.74
CA PRO A 55 -3.47 16.03 45.62
C PRO A 55 -4.91 15.61 45.87
N SER A 56 -5.84 16.49 45.51
CA SER A 56 -7.26 16.18 45.63
C SER A 56 -7.66 15.11 44.61
N GLU A 57 -8.76 14.39 44.87
CA GLU A 57 -9.32 13.42 43.90
C GLU A 57 -9.54 14.06 42.52
N LEU A 58 -9.97 15.32 42.50
CA LEU A 58 -10.21 16.07 41.27
C LEU A 58 -8.91 16.39 40.53
N GLU A 59 -7.83 16.64 41.25
CA GLU A 59 -6.52 16.91 40.66
C GLU A 59 -5.92 15.65 40.01
N ILE A 60 -6.07 14.50 40.66
CA ILE A 60 -5.67 13.19 40.10
C ILE A 60 -6.51 12.88 38.85
N ILE A 61 -7.84 13.01 38.93
CA ILE A 61 -8.74 12.76 37.80
C ILE A 61 -8.43 13.69 36.62
N LYS A 62 -8.07 14.95 36.90
CA LYS A 62 -7.70 15.92 35.87
C LYS A 62 -6.40 15.50 35.17
N GLN A 63 -5.37 15.10 35.91
CA GLN A 63 -4.11 14.62 35.34
C GLN A 63 -4.34 13.37 34.48
N ASP A 64 -5.11 12.39 34.96
CA ASP A 64 -5.46 11.18 34.19
C ASP A 64 -6.23 11.49 32.90
N PHE A 65 -7.05 12.54 32.93
CA PHE A 65 -7.75 13.00 31.73
C PHE A 65 -6.78 13.64 30.73
N GLU A 66 -5.87 14.50 31.19
CA GLU A 66 -4.86 15.15 30.35
C GLU A 66 -3.94 14.12 29.68
N ILE A 67 -3.48 13.10 30.42
CA ILE A 67 -2.66 12.00 29.89
C ILE A 67 -3.40 11.25 28.79
N ARG A 68 -4.64 10.80 29.07
CA ARG A 68 -5.44 10.08 28.07
C ARG A 68 -5.74 10.92 26.84
N ASN A 69 -5.95 12.23 27.01
CA ASN A 69 -6.18 13.12 25.89
C ASN A 69 -4.93 13.24 25.00
N ALA A 70 -3.74 13.38 25.60
CA ALA A 70 -2.48 13.41 24.85
C ALA A 70 -2.20 12.08 24.12
N GLU A 71 -2.51 10.94 24.73
CA GLU A 71 -2.41 9.62 24.07
C GLU A 71 -3.35 9.51 22.86
N LEU A 72 -4.59 10.01 22.99
CA LEU A 72 -5.56 10.03 21.89
C LEU A 72 -5.12 10.97 20.77
N GLU A 73 -4.62 12.15 21.09
CA GLU A 73 -4.08 13.10 20.10
C GLU A 73 -2.93 12.47 19.30
N LYS A 74 -1.98 11.82 19.98
CA LYS A 74 -0.88 11.10 19.32
C LYS A 74 -1.38 9.98 18.41
N LYS A 75 -2.42 9.25 18.83
CA LYS A 75 -3.03 8.19 18.00
C LYS A 75 -3.74 8.75 16.77
N ILE A 76 -4.39 9.90 16.90
CA ILE A 76 -5.02 10.61 15.77
C ILE A 76 -3.94 11.05 14.77
N GLU A 77 -2.85 11.66 15.25
CA GLU A 77 -1.73 12.07 14.40
C GLU A 77 -1.12 10.90 13.63
N GLN A 78 -0.86 9.77 14.31
CA GLN A 78 -0.37 8.55 13.67
C GLN A 78 -1.35 8.04 12.59
N MET A 79 -2.65 8.01 12.89
CA MET A 79 -3.66 7.58 11.91
C MET A 79 -3.72 8.51 10.69
N ASP A 80 -3.57 9.82 10.89
CA ASP A 80 -3.57 10.78 9.79
C ASP A 80 -2.33 10.63 8.91
N GLU A 81 -1.15 10.37 9.49
CA GLU A 81 0.07 10.03 8.74
C GLU A 81 -0.09 8.74 7.92
N GLU A 82 -0.60 7.67 8.54
CA GLU A 82 -0.90 6.41 7.86
C GLU A 82 -1.89 6.60 6.71
N ASN A 83 -2.91 7.43 6.90
CA ASN A 83 -3.91 7.73 5.87
C ASN A 83 -3.30 8.50 4.68
N VAL A 84 -2.44 9.49 4.94
CA VAL A 84 -1.71 10.20 3.88
C VAL A 84 -0.81 9.24 3.10
N ASN A 85 -0.08 8.35 3.78
CA ASN A 85 0.77 7.36 3.13
C ASN A 85 -0.03 6.40 2.24
N LEU A 86 -1.14 5.85 2.75
CA LEU A 86 -2.01 4.98 1.96
C LEU A 86 -2.58 5.70 0.73
N ARG A 87 -2.91 6.99 0.85
CA ARG A 87 -3.39 7.78 -0.29
C ARG A 87 -2.32 7.92 -1.37
N LEU A 88 -1.08 8.15 -0.98
CA LEU A 88 0.06 8.20 -1.91
C LEU A 88 0.29 6.86 -2.60
N ASP A 89 0.25 5.75 -1.86
CA ASP A 89 0.41 4.41 -2.43
C ASP A 89 -0.65 4.09 -3.48
N VAL A 90 -1.91 4.46 -3.21
CA VAL A 90 -3.01 4.30 -4.17
C VAL A 90 -2.73 5.09 -5.45
N ASP A 91 -2.22 6.31 -5.35
CA ASP A 91 -1.92 7.14 -6.52
C ASP A 91 -0.69 6.63 -7.30
N VAL A 92 0.32 6.10 -6.61
CA VAL A 92 1.45 5.41 -7.24
C VAL A 92 0.98 4.17 -8.02
N GLN A 93 0.15 3.33 -7.42
CA GLN A 93 -0.39 2.13 -8.08
C GLN A 93 -1.23 2.49 -9.30
N LYS A 94 -2.06 3.52 -9.22
CA LYS A 94 -2.82 4.04 -10.38
C LYS A 94 -1.89 4.47 -11.51
N LEU A 95 -0.82 5.20 -11.19
CA LEU A 95 0.13 5.68 -12.19
C LEU A 95 0.86 4.53 -12.88
N GLU A 96 1.26 3.51 -12.11
CA GLU A 96 1.92 2.33 -12.65
C GLU A 96 1.00 1.51 -13.56
N ALA A 97 -0.24 1.28 -13.13
CA ALA A 97 -1.26 0.60 -13.93
C ALA A 97 -1.52 1.34 -15.27
N ASP A 98 -1.56 2.66 -15.24
CA ASP A 98 -1.73 3.49 -16.43
C ASP A 98 -0.57 3.39 -17.41
N LYS A 99 0.67 3.36 -16.89
CA LYS A 99 1.87 3.16 -17.70
C LYS A 99 1.86 1.78 -18.36
N LEU A 100 1.52 0.74 -17.62
CA LEU A 100 1.40 -0.63 -18.13
C LEU A 100 0.32 -0.73 -19.22
N ARG A 101 -0.86 -0.12 -19.01
CA ARG A 101 -1.95 -0.06 -19.99
C ARG A 101 -1.50 0.60 -21.30
N LYS A 102 -0.81 1.74 -21.21
CA LYS A 102 -0.27 2.44 -22.40
C LYS A 102 0.78 1.58 -23.13
N GLY A 103 1.65 0.90 -22.39
CA GLY A 103 2.64 -0.02 -22.94
C GLY A 103 2.00 -1.18 -23.70
N LYS A 104 0.99 -1.82 -23.09
CA LYS A 104 0.21 -2.90 -23.69
C LYS A 104 -0.42 -2.48 -25.03
N ASN A 105 -1.14 -1.35 -25.04
CA ASN A 105 -1.83 -0.87 -26.24
C ASN A 105 -0.84 -0.63 -27.40
N ARG A 106 0.32 -0.02 -27.14
CA ARG A 106 1.37 0.18 -28.17
C ARG A 106 1.94 -1.13 -28.70
N ALA A 107 2.09 -2.14 -27.85
CA ALA A 107 2.56 -3.46 -28.28
C ALA A 107 1.50 -4.18 -29.12
N GLU A 108 0.23 -4.04 -28.75
CA GLU A 108 -0.92 -4.60 -29.47
C GLU A 108 -1.07 -3.98 -30.87
N GLU A 109 -0.97 -2.65 -30.98
CA GLU A 109 -0.95 -1.94 -32.28
C GLU A 109 0.19 -2.44 -33.19
N LYS A 110 1.39 -2.63 -32.63
CA LYS A 110 2.53 -3.18 -33.38
C LYS A 110 2.29 -4.62 -33.84
N LEU A 111 1.67 -5.44 -33.00
CA LEU A 111 1.32 -6.81 -33.32
C LEU A 111 0.30 -6.87 -34.45
N ASP A 112 -0.72 -6.01 -34.41
CA ASP A 112 -1.73 -5.91 -35.46
C ASP A 112 -1.13 -5.45 -36.78
N SER A 113 -0.26 -4.43 -36.77
CA SER A 113 0.50 -4.01 -37.96
C SER A 113 1.29 -5.19 -38.53
N LEU A 114 2.10 -5.86 -37.71
CA LEU A 114 2.92 -7.00 -38.14
C LEU A 114 2.06 -8.14 -38.70
N LYS A 115 0.91 -8.42 -38.09
CA LYS A 115 -0.05 -9.42 -38.57
C LYS A 115 -0.60 -9.05 -39.95
N THR A 116 -0.87 -7.76 -40.22
CA THR A 116 -1.29 -7.32 -41.55
C THR A 116 -0.18 -7.45 -42.57
N ASP A 117 1.06 -7.07 -42.24
CA ASP A 117 2.21 -7.18 -43.14
C ASP A 117 2.54 -8.64 -43.45
N TYR A 118 2.48 -9.52 -42.46
CA TYR A 118 2.63 -10.96 -42.65
C TYR A 118 1.58 -11.52 -43.63
N LYS A 119 0.30 -11.14 -43.49
CA LYS A 119 -0.76 -11.56 -44.41
C LYS A 119 -0.47 -11.07 -45.84
N LYS A 120 -0.05 -9.81 -46.01
CA LYS A 120 0.34 -9.26 -47.33
C LYS A 120 1.51 -10.02 -47.94
N LEU A 121 2.56 -10.30 -47.17
CA LEU A 121 3.72 -11.06 -47.63
C LEU A 121 3.32 -12.48 -48.07
N ARG A 122 2.49 -13.16 -47.27
CA ARG A 122 1.96 -14.49 -47.61
C ARG A 122 1.20 -14.47 -48.93
N ILE A 123 0.32 -13.49 -49.14
CA ILE A 123 -0.42 -13.34 -50.41
C ILE A 123 0.55 -13.07 -51.55
N SER A 124 1.50 -12.15 -51.39
CA SER A 124 2.50 -11.81 -52.41
C SER A 124 3.33 -13.03 -52.82
N MET A 125 3.75 -13.86 -51.86
CA MET A 125 4.49 -15.09 -52.10
C MET A 125 3.64 -16.15 -52.80
N ILE A 126 2.35 -16.26 -52.46
CA ILE A 126 1.37 -17.09 -53.17
C ILE A 126 1.21 -16.59 -54.61
N THR A 127 1.05 -15.28 -54.85
CA THR A 127 0.91 -14.69 -56.20
C THR A 127 2.14 -14.89 -57.07
N ILE A 128 3.35 -14.65 -56.54
CA ILE A 128 4.61 -14.90 -57.27
C ILE A 128 4.78 -16.39 -57.58
N ARG A 129 4.41 -17.29 -56.64
CA ARG A 129 4.36 -18.73 -56.90
C ARG A 129 3.31 -19.11 -57.94
N LEU A 130 2.12 -18.51 -57.92
CA LEU A 130 1.05 -18.77 -58.89
C LEU A 130 1.40 -18.27 -60.30
N GLY A 131 2.20 -17.21 -60.41
CA GLY A 131 2.73 -16.72 -61.69
C GLY A 131 3.72 -17.68 -62.36
N LYS A 132 4.21 -18.70 -61.62
CA LYS A 132 5.00 -19.80 -62.17
C LYS A 132 4.32 -21.14 -61.89
N THR A 133 3.75 -21.79 -62.91
CA THR A 133 3.31 -23.18 -62.74
C THR A 133 4.50 -24.08 -62.37
N SER A 134 4.28 -25.17 -61.64
CA SER A 134 5.34 -26.15 -61.33
C SER A 134 6.10 -26.60 -62.58
N GLU A 135 5.38 -26.68 -63.71
CA GLU A 135 5.93 -26.96 -65.04
C GLU A 135 6.86 -25.85 -65.52
N GLN A 136 6.53 -24.57 -65.34
CA GLN A 136 7.42 -23.46 -65.68
C GLN A 136 8.72 -23.48 -64.85
N TRP A 137 8.66 -23.92 -63.59
CA TRP A 137 9.87 -24.14 -62.79
C TRP A 137 10.72 -25.30 -63.30
N GLN A 138 10.09 -26.42 -63.69
CA GLN A 138 10.81 -27.55 -64.28
C GLN A 138 11.44 -27.19 -65.64
N VAL A 139 10.71 -26.44 -66.47
CA VAL A 139 11.19 -25.96 -67.77
C VAL A 139 12.34 -24.98 -67.59
N GLN A 140 12.24 -24.04 -66.65
CA GLN A 140 13.33 -23.11 -66.34
C GLN A 140 14.59 -23.85 -65.84
N ALA A 141 14.45 -24.78 -64.90
CA ALA A 141 15.57 -25.57 -64.39
C ALA A 141 16.23 -26.42 -65.50
N ARG A 142 15.43 -27.00 -66.40
CA ARG A 142 15.95 -27.73 -67.58
C ARG A 142 16.69 -26.82 -68.55
N ASN A 143 16.15 -25.63 -68.83
CA ASN A 143 16.79 -24.66 -69.72
C ASN A 143 18.12 -24.15 -69.14
N GLU A 144 18.20 -23.88 -67.83
CA GLU A 144 19.45 -23.50 -67.17
C GLU A 144 20.53 -24.60 -67.25
N VAL A 145 20.13 -25.87 -67.15
CA VAL A 145 21.05 -27.02 -67.34
C VAL A 145 21.52 -27.12 -68.79
N LEU A 146 20.62 -26.91 -69.75
CA LEU A 146 20.94 -26.93 -71.19
C LEU A 146 21.85 -25.77 -71.59
N GLU A 147 21.61 -24.56 -71.09
CA GLU A 147 22.47 -23.40 -71.35
C GLU A 147 23.88 -23.58 -70.78
N LYS A 148 24.01 -24.13 -69.56
CA LYS A 148 25.32 -24.50 -69.01
C LYS A 148 26.05 -25.52 -69.88
N SER A 149 25.35 -26.56 -70.33
CA SER A 149 25.92 -27.60 -71.20
C SER A 149 26.34 -27.05 -72.57
N LEU A 150 25.58 -26.11 -73.12
CA LEU A 150 25.88 -25.42 -74.37
C LEU A 150 27.12 -24.53 -74.23
N SER A 151 27.19 -23.75 -73.15
CA SER A 151 28.33 -22.88 -72.85
C SER A 151 29.61 -23.69 -72.62
N GLU A 152 29.54 -24.82 -71.93
CA GLU A 152 30.68 -25.73 -71.74
C GLU A 152 31.14 -26.34 -73.07
N SER A 153 30.20 -26.71 -73.94
CA SER A 153 30.51 -27.27 -75.26
C SER A 153 31.16 -26.23 -76.19
N GLN A 154 30.71 -24.97 -76.12
CA GLN A 154 31.31 -23.87 -76.87
C GLN A 154 32.72 -23.55 -76.37
N LYS A 155 32.96 -23.59 -75.06
CA LYS A 155 34.29 -23.41 -74.46
C LYS A 155 35.27 -24.50 -74.94
N LYS A 156 34.86 -25.77 -74.87
CA LYS A 156 35.66 -26.91 -75.36
C LYS A 156 35.95 -26.84 -76.86
N LYS A 157 35.05 -26.26 -77.66
CA LYS A 157 35.23 -26.10 -79.11
C LYS A 157 36.15 -24.93 -79.46
N GLY A 158 36.26 -23.92 -78.60
CA GLY A 158 37.25 -22.85 -78.71
C GLY A 158 38.67 -23.34 -78.41
N GLU A 159 38.83 -24.17 -77.37
CA GLU A 159 40.11 -24.77 -76.96
C GLU A 159 40.68 -25.78 -77.99
N LEU A 160 39.87 -26.27 -78.93
CA LEU A 160 40.29 -27.20 -80.00
C LEU A 160 40.69 -26.50 -81.32
N LYS A 161 40.63 -25.16 -81.37
CA LYS A 161 40.89 -24.36 -82.58
C LYS A 161 42.11 -23.44 -82.49
N ASP A 162 42.82 -23.47 -81.36
CA ASP A 162 44.16 -22.89 -81.18
C ASP A 162 45.21 -24.00 -81.20
#